data_AF-A0A139IJR4-F1
#
_entry.id   AF-A0A139IJR4-F1
#
_cell.length_a   1.000
_cell.length_b   1.000
_cell.length_c   1.000
_cell.angle_alpha   90.00
_cell.angle_beta   90.00
_cell.angle_gamma   90.00
#
_symmetry.space_group_name_H-M   'P 1'
#
loop_
_entity.id
_entity.type
_entity.pdbx_description
1 polymer ?
#
loop_
_entity_poly.entity_id
_entity_poly.type
_entity_poly.pdbx_seq_one_letter_code
_entity_poly.pdbx_strand_id
1 'polypeptide(L)'
;MGNHTFRATFNQPLLWKALNKTLYQMSVTRNLRQLDEKAKVARAVIYNYNGAPHPIHYHGHNADPECRDGNMGRQHPSWSCGGTSINPECGLCIGGSGVALVPNHFAWHSSMGLVVKVVEKKQYMQDTMQSVVALIRPTCDQWNAWMVKKGGPLFMGIDSGLRKARRGK
;
A
#
# COMPACT_ATOMS: atom_id res chain seq x y z
N MET A 1 1.55 -10.38 -5.01
CA MET A 1 1.22 -10.73 -3.62
C MET A 1 -0.22 -11.23 -3.57
N GLY A 2 -0.49 -12.37 -2.93
CA GLY A 2 -1.86 -12.95 -2.89
C GLY A 2 -2.40 -13.34 -4.26
N ASN A 3 -1.60 -14.04 -5.06
CA ASN A 3 -1.87 -14.48 -6.45
C ASN A 3 -2.23 -13.38 -7.48
N HIS A 4 -1.99 -12.11 -7.14
CA HIS A 4 -2.23 -10.99 -8.04
C HIS A 4 -1.03 -10.04 -8.11
N THR A 5 -0.80 -9.51 -9.31
CA THR A 5 0.18 -8.46 -9.59
C THR A 5 -0.48 -7.10 -9.40
N PHE A 6 0.13 -6.25 -8.58
CA PHE A 6 -0.43 -4.94 -8.29
C PHE A 6 -0.43 -4.02 -9.51
N ARG A 7 -1.58 -3.38 -9.77
CA ARG A 7 -1.74 -2.32 -10.78
C ARG A 7 -2.50 -1.14 -10.19
N ALA A 8 -1.84 0.02 -10.14
CA ALA A 8 -2.46 1.29 -9.83
C ALA A 8 -3.06 1.95 -11.08
N THR A 9 -3.86 2.96 -10.81
CA THR A 9 -4.30 3.97 -11.77
C THR A 9 -4.21 5.28 -11.02
N PHE A 10 -3.52 6.26 -11.61
CA PHE A 10 -3.39 7.59 -11.05
C PHE A 10 -4.73 8.34 -11.04
N ASN A 11 -5.66 7.95 -11.92
CA ASN A 11 -6.97 8.59 -12.07
C ASN A 11 -7.97 8.15 -11.01
N GLN A 12 -7.69 7.05 -10.28
CA GLN A 12 -8.55 6.55 -9.22
C GLN A 12 -7.70 6.24 -7.97
N PRO A 13 -7.28 7.27 -7.22
CA PRO A 13 -6.53 7.07 -5.99
C PRO A 13 -7.38 6.33 -4.95
N LEU A 14 -6.75 5.43 -4.20
CA LEU A 14 -7.49 4.56 -3.27
C LEU A 14 -8.11 5.35 -2.11
N LEU A 15 -7.46 6.42 -1.65
CA LEU A 15 -7.99 7.32 -0.63
C LEU A 15 -9.32 7.96 -1.07
N TRP A 16 -9.41 8.43 -2.31
CA TRP A 16 -10.67 8.94 -2.87
C TRP A 16 -11.78 7.88 -2.86
N LYS A 17 -11.45 6.65 -3.25
CA LYS A 17 -12.41 5.52 -3.22
C LYS A 17 -12.82 5.15 -1.80
N ALA A 18 -11.91 5.26 -0.82
CA ALA A 18 -12.19 5.06 0.59
C ALA A 18 -13.18 6.10 1.12
N LEU A 19 -12.91 7.39 0.89
CA LEU A 19 -13.75 8.50 1.37
C LEU A 19 -15.15 8.49 0.73
N ASN A 20 -15.24 8.14 -0.56
CA ASN A 20 -16.51 8.05 -1.28
C ASN A 20 -17.24 6.70 -1.13
N LYS A 21 -16.87 5.86 -0.16
CA LYS A 21 -17.53 4.58 0.10
C LYS A 21 -17.56 3.62 -1.11
N THR A 22 -16.61 3.74 -2.04
CA THR A 22 -16.57 2.97 -3.32
C THR A 22 -15.40 1.98 -3.42
N LEU A 23 -14.80 1.57 -2.29
CA LEU A 23 -13.72 0.58 -2.29
C LEU A 23 -14.14 -0.79 -2.85
N TYR A 24 -15.41 -1.16 -2.75
CA TYR A 24 -15.94 -2.42 -3.27
C TYR A 24 -15.88 -2.51 -4.81
N GLN A 25 -15.75 -1.37 -5.50
CA GLN A 25 -15.63 -1.29 -6.96
C GLN A 25 -14.18 -1.52 -7.44
N MET A 26 -13.24 -1.78 -6.52
CA MET A 26 -11.84 -1.92 -6.87
C MET A 26 -11.52 -3.30 -7.42
N SER A 27 -10.82 -3.32 -8.57
CA SER A 27 -10.28 -4.55 -9.14
C SER A 27 -9.37 -5.28 -8.15
N VAL A 28 -9.38 -6.61 -8.22
CA VAL A 28 -8.48 -7.48 -7.43
C VAL A 28 -7.00 -7.14 -7.63
N THR A 29 -6.61 -6.61 -8.79
CA THR A 29 -5.24 -6.15 -9.07
C THR A 29 -4.83 -4.92 -8.26
N ARG A 30 -5.75 -4.31 -7.51
CA ARG A 30 -5.43 -3.26 -6.55
C ARG A 30 -4.82 -3.81 -5.25
N ASN A 31 -4.73 -5.13 -5.10
CA ASN A 31 -4.18 -5.84 -3.93
C ASN A 31 -4.63 -5.23 -2.61
N LEU A 32 -5.94 -4.98 -2.50
CA LEU A 32 -6.54 -4.35 -1.33
C LEU A 32 -6.76 -5.36 -0.21
N ARG A 33 -6.40 -4.97 1.01
CA ARG A 33 -6.74 -5.64 2.27
C ARG A 33 -7.39 -4.62 3.19
N GLN A 34 -8.61 -4.87 3.62
CA GLN A 34 -9.31 -4.02 4.58
C GLN A 34 -9.15 -4.67 5.96
N LEU A 35 -8.69 -3.89 6.94
CA LEU A 35 -8.68 -4.33 8.34
C LEU A 35 -10.05 -4.11 8.97
N ASP A 36 -10.34 -4.87 10.02
CA ASP A 36 -11.52 -4.65 10.85
C ASP A 36 -11.45 -3.26 11.51
N GLU A 37 -12.59 -2.56 11.61
CA GLU A 37 -12.68 -1.21 12.19
C GLU A 37 -12.24 -1.16 13.66
N LYS A 38 -12.38 -2.28 14.38
CA LYS A 38 -12.02 -2.44 15.79
C LYS A 38 -10.65 -3.08 15.97
N ALA A 39 -9.96 -3.44 14.89
CA ALA A 39 -8.62 -4.03 14.98
C ALA A 39 -7.66 -3.04 15.66
N LYS A 40 -7.06 -3.49 16.77
CA LYS A 40 -5.99 -2.76 17.45
C LYS A 40 -4.60 -3.20 17.00
N VAL A 41 -4.51 -4.41 16.45
CA VAL A 41 -3.29 -5.04 15.95
C VAL A 41 -3.66 -5.83 14.69
N ALA A 42 -2.86 -5.71 13.64
CA ALA A 42 -2.93 -6.60 12.49
C ALA A 42 -1.57 -7.21 12.21
N ARG A 43 -1.54 -8.54 12.06
CA ARG A 43 -0.36 -9.33 11.73
C ARG A 43 -0.37 -9.70 10.25
N ALA A 44 0.70 -9.37 9.56
CA ALA A 44 0.98 -9.86 8.21
C ALA A 44 1.96 -11.04 8.30
N VAL A 45 1.77 -12.05 7.45
CA VAL A 45 2.74 -13.13 7.22
C VAL A 45 3.03 -13.13 5.73
N ILE A 46 4.30 -12.95 5.35
CA ILE A 46 4.70 -12.75 3.95
C ILE A 46 5.63 -13.88 3.53
N TYR A 47 5.11 -14.89 2.85
CA TYR A 47 5.98 -15.93 2.31
C TYR A 47 6.77 -15.42 1.11
N ASN A 48 8.10 -15.60 1.15
CA ASN A 48 8.95 -15.43 -0.02
C ASN A 48 9.10 -16.75 -0.75
N TYR A 49 8.52 -16.83 -1.94
CA TYR A 49 8.58 -18.03 -2.78
C TYR A 49 9.79 -18.03 -3.73
N ASN A 50 10.67 -17.02 -3.63
CA ASN A 50 11.93 -16.99 -4.35
C ASN A 50 13.10 -16.79 -3.37
N GLY A 51 14.33 -17.10 -3.81
CA GLY A 51 15.52 -16.94 -2.97
C GLY A 51 16.05 -15.51 -2.88
N ALA A 52 15.42 -14.53 -3.57
CA ALA A 52 15.91 -13.16 -3.60
C ALA A 52 15.41 -12.38 -2.38
N PRO A 53 16.26 -11.59 -1.71
CA PRO A 53 15.84 -10.76 -0.58
C PRO A 53 14.86 -9.67 -1.03
N HIS A 54 13.91 -9.36 -0.16
CA HIS A 54 12.81 -8.47 -0.45
C HIS A 54 12.59 -7.46 0.68
N PRO A 55 13.16 -6.24 0.59
CA PRO A 55 12.97 -5.22 1.62
C PRO A 55 11.52 -4.75 1.60
N ILE A 56 10.73 -5.18 2.59
CA ILE A 56 9.33 -4.77 2.71
C ILE A 56 9.28 -3.47 3.52
N HIS A 57 8.63 -2.46 2.96
CA HIS A 57 8.40 -1.18 3.61
C HIS A 57 6.91 -1.02 3.93
N TYR A 58 6.58 -0.42 5.07
CA TYR A 58 5.20 -0.14 5.48
C TYR A 58 5.00 1.37 5.60
N HIS A 59 4.02 1.90 4.88
CA HIS A 59 3.67 3.32 4.99
C HIS A 59 2.75 3.54 6.19
N GLY A 60 2.97 4.65 6.91
CA GLY A 60 2.10 5.11 7.99
C GLY A 60 2.33 4.44 9.35
N HIS A 61 3.24 3.46 9.42
CA HIS A 61 3.54 2.71 10.65
C HIS A 61 5.02 2.38 10.73
N ASN A 62 5.52 2.24 11.97
CA ASN A 62 6.73 1.47 12.19
C ASN A 62 6.36 -0.01 12.23
N ALA A 63 7.20 -0.83 11.63
CA ALA A 63 7.06 -2.26 11.71
C ALA A 63 7.90 -2.80 12.86
N ASP A 64 7.25 -3.55 13.75
CA ASP A 64 7.94 -4.39 14.70
C ASP A 64 8.21 -5.73 14.04
N PRO A 65 9.46 -6.07 13.74
CA PRO A 65 9.80 -7.38 13.21
C PRO A 65 9.60 -8.42 14.31
N GLU A 66 8.45 -9.07 14.38
CA GLU A 66 8.36 -10.40 14.99
C GLU A 66 8.85 -11.42 13.96
N CYS A 67 10.14 -11.31 13.58
CA CYS A 67 10.80 -12.25 12.68
C CYS A 67 11.13 -13.51 13.47
N ARG A 68 10.41 -14.60 13.22
CA ARG A 68 10.67 -15.90 13.83
C ARG A 68 11.29 -16.80 12.79
N ASP A 69 12.52 -17.24 13.02
CA ASP A 69 13.08 -18.42 12.34
C ASP A 69 12.27 -19.65 12.79
N GLY A 70 11.30 -20.07 11.98
CA GLY A 70 10.77 -21.45 11.93
C GLY A 70 10.14 -22.09 13.18
N ASN A 71 10.19 -21.47 14.37
CA ASN A 71 9.69 -22.07 15.61
C ASN A 71 8.74 -21.12 16.35
N MET A 72 7.48 -21.53 16.49
CA MET A 72 6.41 -20.79 17.16
C MET A 72 6.54 -20.77 18.71
N GLY A 73 7.74 -20.56 19.25
CA GLY A 73 8.02 -20.39 20.70
C GLY A 73 8.01 -18.93 21.15
N ARG A 74 7.41 -18.64 22.30
CA ARG A 74 7.14 -17.30 22.87
C ARG A 74 8.39 -16.53 23.37
N GLN A 75 8.27 -15.19 23.30
CA GLN A 75 8.85 -14.10 24.15
C GLN A 75 10.33 -13.69 23.95
N HIS A 76 10.60 -12.39 23.74
CA HIS A 76 11.24 -11.48 24.71
C HIS A 76 11.35 -10.00 24.23
N PRO A 77 11.55 -9.01 25.14
CA PRO A 77 11.23 -7.59 24.96
C PRO A 77 12.48 -6.71 24.79
N SER A 78 12.74 -6.22 23.59
CA SER A 78 13.65 -5.09 23.34
C SER A 78 13.50 -4.70 21.88
N TRP A 79 12.71 -3.65 21.66
CA TRP A 79 12.09 -3.33 20.38
C TRP A 79 12.97 -2.31 19.66
N SER A 80 13.62 -2.70 18.57
CA SER A 80 14.29 -1.76 17.66
C SER A 80 13.45 -1.61 16.40
N CYS A 81 12.78 -0.46 16.31
CA CYS A 81 11.84 -0.08 15.26
C CYS A 81 12.62 0.31 13.99
N GLY A 82 12.67 -0.59 13.00
CA GLY A 82 13.19 -0.31 11.66
C GLY A 82 12.10 -0.53 10.61
N GLY A 83 11.74 0.52 9.84
CA GLY A 83 10.67 0.50 8.83
C GLY A 83 10.93 -0.35 7.57
N THR A 84 11.92 -1.25 7.61
CA THR A 84 12.29 -2.17 6.53
C THR A 84 12.73 -3.52 7.12
N SER A 85 12.03 -4.60 6.76
CA SER A 85 12.47 -5.97 7.05
C SER A 85 13.01 -6.64 5.79
N ILE A 86 14.11 -7.38 5.92
CA ILE A 86 14.76 -8.12 4.85
C ILE A 86 14.29 -9.59 4.74
N ASN A 87 13.56 -10.09 5.75
CA ASN A 87 13.15 -11.50 5.83
C ASN A 87 11.62 -11.71 5.78
N PRO A 88 11.15 -12.84 5.24
CA PRO A 88 9.74 -13.03 4.87
C PRO A 88 8.84 -13.41 6.06
N GLU A 89 9.39 -14.09 7.07
CA GLU A 89 8.62 -14.69 8.16
C GLU A 89 8.40 -13.73 9.35
N CYS A 90 8.02 -12.49 9.08
CA CYS A 90 7.88 -11.48 10.12
C CYS A 90 6.39 -11.14 10.35
N GLY A 91 5.91 -11.50 11.54
CA GLY A 91 4.66 -10.99 12.09
C GLY A 91 4.79 -9.51 12.42
N LEU A 92 3.70 -8.76 12.25
CA LEU A 92 3.68 -7.30 12.37
C LEU A 92 2.61 -6.83 13.35
N CYS A 93 2.83 -5.70 14.01
CA CYS A 93 1.80 -4.94 14.70
C CYS A 93 1.55 -3.62 13.94
N ILE A 94 0.36 -3.47 13.35
CA ILE A 94 -0.07 -2.25 12.67
C ILE A 94 -0.99 -1.45 13.61
N GLY A 95 -0.75 -0.14 13.77
CA GLY A 95 -1.56 0.75 14.61
C GLY A 95 -1.72 2.16 14.03
N GLY A 96 -2.90 2.49 13.50
CA GLY A 96 -3.17 3.76 12.80
C GLY A 96 -4.54 3.82 12.10
N SER A 97 -4.78 4.89 11.34
CA SER A 97 -5.96 5.09 10.46
C SER A 97 -5.46 5.62 9.12
N GLY A 98 -5.84 5.00 8.00
CA GLY A 98 -5.32 5.42 6.71
C GLY A 98 -5.39 4.38 5.61
N VAL A 99 -4.85 4.75 4.45
CA VAL A 99 -4.49 3.82 3.38
C VAL A 99 -2.97 3.65 3.37
N ALA A 100 -2.48 2.51 3.84
CA ALA A 100 -1.07 2.19 3.88
C ALA A 100 -0.65 1.40 2.62
N LEU A 101 0.43 1.81 1.99
CA LEU A 101 1.12 1.01 0.99
C LEU A 101 2.14 0.11 1.69
N VAL A 102 2.22 -1.14 1.25
CA VAL A 102 3.23 -2.10 1.66
C VAL A 102 4.01 -2.56 0.43
N PRO A 103 4.92 -1.74 -0.11
CA PRO A 103 5.72 -2.12 -1.26
C PRO A 103 6.97 -2.89 -0.88
N ASN A 104 7.47 -3.69 -1.83
CA ASN A 104 8.89 -3.98 -1.87
C ASN A 104 9.66 -2.70 -2.25
N HIS A 105 10.70 -2.35 -1.49
CA HIS A 105 11.41 -1.09 -1.68
C HIS A 105 12.46 -1.12 -2.81
N PHE A 106 12.68 -2.28 -3.46
CA PHE A 106 13.34 -2.27 -4.77
C PHE A 106 12.37 -1.74 -5.82
N ALA A 107 12.75 -0.62 -6.44
CA ALA A 107 11.93 0.08 -7.42
C ALA A 107 11.43 -0.85 -8.53
N TRP A 108 12.26 -1.80 -8.99
CA TRP A 108 11.90 -2.78 -10.02
C TRP A 108 10.80 -3.74 -9.54
N HIS A 109 10.91 -4.29 -8.33
CA HIS A 109 9.90 -5.20 -7.79
C HIS A 109 8.57 -4.48 -7.51
N SER A 110 8.61 -3.25 -6.97
CA SER A 110 7.41 -2.42 -6.83
C SER A 110 6.78 -2.11 -8.19
N SER A 111 7.60 -1.77 -9.20
CA SER A 111 7.16 -1.53 -10.58
C SER A 111 6.57 -2.80 -11.23
N MET A 112 7.07 -3.98 -10.86
CA MET A 112 6.51 -5.28 -11.26
C MET A 112 5.29 -5.68 -10.44
N GLY A 113 4.86 -4.87 -9.47
CA GLY A 113 3.62 -5.05 -8.73
C GLY A 113 3.73 -5.87 -7.44
N LEU A 114 4.92 -5.97 -6.84
CA LEU A 114 5.12 -6.56 -5.51
C LEU A 114 4.69 -5.58 -4.40
N VAL A 115 3.39 -5.29 -4.36
CA VAL A 115 2.78 -4.32 -3.44
C VAL A 115 1.42 -4.82 -2.95
N VAL A 116 1.12 -4.58 -1.67
CA VAL A 116 -0.22 -4.69 -1.09
C VAL A 116 -0.64 -3.32 -0.55
N LYS A 117 -1.95 -3.06 -0.55
CA LYS A 117 -2.52 -1.87 0.07
C LYS A 117 -3.43 -2.27 1.21
N VAL A 118 -3.17 -1.70 2.38
CA VAL A 118 -3.98 -1.91 3.57
C VAL A 118 -4.86 -0.67 3.79
N VAL A 119 -6.14 -0.89 4.06
CA VAL A 119 -7.08 0.16 4.46
C VAL A 119 -7.47 -0.07 5.90
N GLU A 120 -7.26 0.95 6.72
CA GLU A 120 -7.40 0.89 8.17
C GLU A 120 -8.42 1.93 8.61
N LYS A 121 -9.33 1.51 9.50
CA LYS A 121 -10.38 2.37 10.07
C LYS A 121 -11.14 3.15 8.98
N LYS A 122 -11.68 2.42 8.00
CA LYS A 122 -12.32 3.01 6.81
C LYS A 122 -13.48 3.91 7.23
N GLN A 123 -14.29 3.50 8.20
CA GLN A 123 -15.42 4.29 8.69
C GLN A 123 -14.94 5.59 9.33
N TYR A 124 -13.91 5.52 10.19
CA TYR A 124 -13.31 6.72 10.79
C TYR A 124 -12.81 7.71 9.73
N MET A 125 -12.12 7.24 8.68
CA MET A 125 -11.68 8.12 7.58
C MET A 125 -12.88 8.78 6.87
N GLN A 126 -13.95 8.02 6.63
CA GLN A 126 -15.15 8.55 5.99
C GLN A 126 -15.88 9.58 6.84
N ASP A 127 -15.77 9.49 8.16
CA ASP A 127 -16.49 10.41 9.05
C ASP A 127 -15.65 11.65 9.37
N THR A 128 -14.32 11.51 9.44
CA THR A 128 -13.42 12.58 9.92
C THR A 128 -12.61 13.27 8.83
N MET A 129 -12.38 12.61 7.69
CA MET A 129 -11.50 13.13 6.63
C MET A 129 -12.26 13.63 5.41
N GLN A 130 -13.55 13.95 5.52
CA GLN A 130 -14.32 14.50 4.39
C GLN A 130 -13.77 15.84 3.89
N SER A 131 -13.20 16.67 4.76
CA SER A 131 -12.53 17.90 4.35
C SER A 131 -11.33 17.65 3.43
N VAL A 132 -10.67 16.49 3.54
CA VAL A 132 -9.54 16.09 2.68
C VAL A 132 -10.00 15.86 1.23
N VAL A 133 -11.27 15.51 1.01
CA VAL A 133 -11.86 15.37 -0.33
C VAL A 133 -11.72 16.67 -1.12
N ALA A 134 -11.97 17.82 -0.48
CA ALA A 134 -11.85 19.14 -1.11
C ALA A 134 -10.40 19.49 -1.50
N LEU A 135 -9.41 18.90 -0.83
CA LEU A 135 -7.99 19.10 -1.14
C LEU A 135 -7.52 18.20 -2.30
N ILE A 136 -8.00 16.96 -2.34
CA ILE A 136 -7.56 15.96 -3.34
C ILE A 136 -8.27 16.17 -4.68
N ARG A 137 -9.57 16.53 -4.65
CA ARG A 137 -10.40 16.61 -5.85
C ARG A 137 -9.83 17.53 -6.94
N PRO A 138 -9.39 18.78 -6.65
CA PRO A 138 -8.83 19.65 -7.68
C PRO A 138 -7.59 19.04 -8.36
N THR A 139 -6.76 18.32 -7.60
CA THR A 139 -5.57 17.65 -8.14
C THR A 139 -5.95 16.51 -9.08
N CYS A 140 -6.95 15.70 -8.71
CA CYS A 140 -7.47 14.63 -9.58
C CYS A 140 -8.10 15.20 -10.85
N ASP A 141 -8.88 16.28 -10.74
CA ASP A 141 -9.55 16.90 -11.88
C ASP A 141 -8.52 17.49 -12.86
N GLN A 142 -7.51 18.21 -12.35
CA GLN A 142 -6.41 18.74 -13.15
C GLN A 142 -5.58 17.62 -13.81
N TRP A 143 -5.29 16.54 -13.08
CA TRP A 143 -4.59 15.38 -13.63
C TRP A 143 -5.37 14.71 -14.76
N ASN A 144 -6.68 14.50 -14.57
CA ASN A 144 -7.54 13.91 -15.59
C ASN A 144 -7.63 14.81 -16.83
N ALA A 145 -7.80 16.12 -16.65
CA ALA A 145 -7.82 17.08 -17.75
C ALA A 145 -6.49 17.10 -18.52
N TRP A 146 -5.36 17.02 -17.82
CA TRP A 146 -4.04 16.92 -18.42
C TRP A 146 -3.86 15.62 -19.20
N MET A 147 -4.30 14.47 -18.66
CA MET A 147 -4.24 13.18 -19.34
C MET A 147 -5.00 13.20 -20.66
N VAL A 148 -6.19 13.80 -20.70
CA VAL A 148 -6.98 13.96 -21.94
C VAL A 148 -6.25 14.84 -22.96
N LYS A 149 -5.60 15.93 -22.51
CA LYS A 149 -4.96 16.92 -23.40
C LYS A 149 -3.56 16.53 -23.88
N LYS A 150 -2.78 15.84 -23.05
CA LYS A 150 -1.32 15.68 -23.19
C LYS A 150 -0.82 14.26 -22.90
N GLY A 151 -1.48 13.55 -21.98
CA GLY A 151 -1.01 12.28 -21.44
C GLY A 151 -1.49 11.05 -22.21
N GLY A 152 -1.42 11.08 -23.54
CA GLY A 152 -1.70 9.89 -24.38
C GLY A 152 -0.90 8.64 -23.96
N PRO A 153 -1.09 7.47 -24.62
CA PRO A 153 -0.73 6.13 -24.16
C PRO A 153 0.73 5.90 -23.68
N LEU A 154 1.64 6.85 -23.90
CA LEU A 154 3.04 6.83 -23.45
C LEU A 154 3.24 6.75 -21.93
N PHE A 155 2.25 7.14 -21.11
CA PHE A 155 2.35 7.11 -19.64
C PHE A 155 1.47 6.05 -18.96
N MET A 156 0.82 5.19 -19.74
CA MET A 156 -0.10 4.19 -19.21
C MET A 156 0.42 2.76 -19.43
N GLY A 157 0.44 1.96 -18.36
CA GLY A 157 0.49 0.50 -18.46
C GLY A 157 1.86 -0.16 -18.56
N ILE A 158 2.98 0.58 -18.55
CA ILE A 158 4.32 -0.03 -18.63
C ILE A 158 4.79 -0.67 -17.30
N ASP A 159 4.20 -0.26 -16.16
CA ASP A 159 4.52 -0.79 -14.83
C ASP A 159 3.31 -0.74 -13.88
N SER A 160 3.53 -0.95 -12.58
CA SER A 160 2.49 -0.98 -11.56
C SER A 160 1.83 0.37 -11.28
N GLY A 161 2.33 1.47 -11.86
CA GLY A 161 1.86 2.82 -11.61
C GLY A 161 2.33 3.38 -10.26
N LEU A 162 3.44 2.88 -9.71
CA LEU A 162 4.10 3.44 -8.51
C LEU A 162 5.48 4.04 -8.79
N ARG A 163 5.93 4.01 -10.05
CA ARG A 163 7.19 4.61 -10.44
C ARG A 163 7.10 6.13 -10.38
N LYS A 164 8.12 6.78 -9.80
CA LYS A 164 8.29 8.22 -9.86
C LYS A 164 8.45 8.64 -11.32
N ALA A 165 7.53 9.45 -11.85
CA ALA A 165 7.68 10.03 -13.17
C ALA A 165 8.98 10.86 -13.21
N ARG A 166 9.87 10.54 -14.16
CA ARG A 166 11.01 11.43 -14.45
C ARG A 166 10.42 12.69 -15.08
N ARG A 167 10.50 13.83 -14.37
CA ARG A 167 10.26 15.14 -14.99
C ARG A 167 11.29 15.30 -16.10
N GLY A 168 10.84 15.31 -17.36
CA GLY A 168 11.66 15.76 -18.48
C GLY A 168 12.09 17.20 -18.22
N LYS A 169 13.38 17.47 -18.42
CA LYS A 169 13.90 18.84 -18.50
C LYS A 169 13.38 19.49 -19.78
#